data_AF-A0A1M5QQ89-F1
#
_entry.id   AF-A0A1M5QQ89-F1
#
_cell.length_a   1.000
_cell.length_b   1.000
_cell.length_c   1.000
_cell.angle_alpha   90.00
_cell.angle_beta   90.00
_cell.angle_gamma   90.00
#
_symmetry.space_group_name_H-M   'P 1'
#
loop_
_entity.id
_entity.type
_entity.pdbx_description
1 polymer ?
#
loop_
_entity_poly.entity_id
_entity_poly.type
_entity_poly.pdbx_seq_one_letter_code
_entity_poly.pdbx_strand_id
1 'polypeptide(L)'
;MGFFKRELSPVEHFESALKARQAERQKLADRLSLTDALLAEKRGAAEKLAVAGAANAKLERAEAAMRAVEERAKTQRAALAECDEQVASTERALADAAAQRDRNLAADGIEALAGAIEQALPKFEAGAGALVGAVTTSAASMVEATRFSTSVEAVRREILAAADLICWELRSAAVRTRAGNANVALSAVLEPEQPQSAEIERQLIYTLNPLLWREAGEVRRVPAFALVGLPKGLLPAALRHQHVDHLNARRVQTLMHVHGSGRSDGEISPDDPHLVDLDALAADETDRAEANVA
;
A
#
# COMPACT_ATOMS: atom_id res chain seq x y z
N MET A 1 -43.31 7.65 14.49
CA MET A 1 -41.91 7.20 14.31
C MET A 1 -41.76 6.75 12.88
N GLY A 2 -41.16 7.58 12.02
CA GLY A 2 -40.90 7.21 10.63
C GLY A 2 -39.74 6.24 10.58
N PHE A 3 -39.98 5.01 10.11
CA PHE A 3 -38.92 4.06 9.82
C PHE A 3 -38.13 4.60 8.63
N PHE A 4 -37.00 5.27 8.89
CA PHE A 4 -36.00 5.55 7.87
C PHE A 4 -35.43 4.19 7.43
N LYS A 5 -35.93 3.67 6.30
CA LYS A 5 -35.30 2.54 5.64
C LYS A 5 -33.98 3.05 5.08
N ARG A 6 -32.86 2.57 5.64
CA ARG A 6 -31.53 2.77 5.06
C ARG A 6 -31.57 2.25 3.62
N GLU A 7 -31.38 3.15 2.66
CA GLU A 7 -31.18 2.77 1.26
C GLU A 7 -29.84 2.01 1.19
N LEU A 8 -29.89 0.80 0.66
CA LEU A 8 -28.70 -0.01 0.49
C LEU A 8 -27.94 0.50 -0.73
N SER A 9 -26.62 0.53 -0.61
CA SER A 9 -25.75 0.80 -1.77
C SER A 9 -25.93 -0.30 -2.83
N PRO A 10 -25.62 -0.03 -4.11
CA PRO A 10 -25.67 -1.04 -5.17
C PRO A 10 -24.88 -2.31 -4.82
N VAL A 11 -23.72 -2.16 -4.16
CA VAL A 11 -22.89 -3.28 -3.70
C VAL A 11 -23.63 -4.11 -2.64
N GLU A 12 -24.18 -3.48 -1.60
CA GLU A 12 -24.95 -4.18 -0.55
C GLU A 12 -26.19 -4.88 -1.13
N HIS A 13 -26.84 -4.28 -2.12
CA HIS A 13 -27.95 -4.90 -2.85
C HIS A 13 -27.50 -6.19 -3.56
N PHE A 14 -26.42 -6.16 -4.34
CA PHE A 14 -25.92 -7.34 -5.04
C PHE A 14 -25.38 -8.41 -4.09
N GLU A 15 -24.74 -8.04 -2.98
CA GLU A 15 -24.33 -9.01 -1.94
C GLU A 15 -25.53 -9.73 -1.33
N SER A 16 -26.60 -9.01 -1.03
CA SER A 16 -27.83 -9.60 -0.49
C SER A 16 -28.50 -10.56 -1.49
N ALA A 17 -28.54 -10.16 -2.76
CA ALA A 17 -29.06 -11.00 -3.84
C ALA A 17 -28.21 -12.25 -4.05
N LEU A 18 -26.88 -12.13 -4.03
CA LEU A 18 -25.96 -13.25 -4.16
C LEU A 18 -26.15 -14.27 -3.04
N LYS A 19 -26.26 -13.81 -1.79
CA LYS A 19 -26.54 -14.68 -0.64
C LYS A 19 -27.87 -15.43 -0.81
N ALA A 20 -28.91 -14.75 -1.26
CA ALA A 20 -30.21 -15.37 -1.50
C ALA A 20 -30.13 -16.45 -2.60
N ARG A 21 -29.45 -16.15 -3.72
CA ARG A 21 -29.27 -17.10 -4.83
C ARG A 21 -28.41 -18.30 -4.45
N GLN A 22 -27.34 -18.10 -3.69
CA GLN A 22 -26.51 -19.19 -3.17
C GLN A 22 -27.33 -20.11 -2.23
N ALA A 23 -28.22 -19.55 -1.41
CA ALA A 23 -29.11 -20.33 -0.57
C ALA A 23 -30.15 -21.14 -1.38
N GLU A 24 -30.70 -20.57 -2.46
CA GLU A 24 -31.59 -21.27 -3.38
C GLU A 24 -30.88 -22.42 -4.11
N ARG A 25 -29.67 -22.15 -4.63
CA ARG A 25 -28.79 -23.14 -5.25
C ARG A 25 -28.52 -24.32 -4.30
N GLN A 26 -28.16 -24.03 -3.03
CA GLN A 26 -27.89 -25.07 -2.05
C GLN A 26 -29.13 -25.95 -1.80
N LYS A 27 -30.30 -25.34 -1.59
CA LYS A 27 -31.56 -26.08 -1.41
C LYS A 27 -31.88 -26.99 -2.61
N LEU A 28 -31.57 -26.55 -3.82
CA LEU A 28 -31.80 -27.34 -5.03
C LEU A 28 -30.78 -28.49 -5.15
N ALA A 29 -29.51 -28.23 -4.84
CA ALA A 29 -28.47 -29.25 -4.79
C ALA A 29 -28.78 -30.34 -3.75
N ASP A 30 -29.25 -29.96 -2.57
CA ASP A 30 -29.67 -30.91 -1.52
C ASP A 30 -30.82 -31.80 -2.02
N ARG A 31 -31.84 -31.21 -2.68
CA ARG A 31 -32.96 -31.97 -3.27
C ARG A 31 -32.50 -32.89 -4.40
N LEU A 32 -31.58 -32.45 -5.25
CA LEU A 32 -31.01 -33.28 -6.31
C LEU A 32 -30.27 -34.48 -5.73
N SER A 33 -29.50 -34.29 -4.65
CA SER A 33 -28.80 -35.39 -3.98
C SER A 33 -29.75 -36.50 -3.49
N LEU A 34 -30.91 -36.12 -2.95
CA LEU A 34 -31.95 -37.05 -2.53
C LEU A 34 -32.58 -37.78 -3.73
N THR A 35 -32.86 -37.07 -4.82
CA THR A 35 -33.39 -37.68 -6.05
C THR A 35 -32.39 -38.65 -6.68
N ASP A 36 -31.10 -38.34 -6.66
CA ASP A 36 -30.04 -39.21 -7.19
C ASP A 36 -29.84 -40.47 -6.34
N ALA A 37 -29.93 -40.35 -5.01
CA ALA A 37 -29.95 -41.51 -4.13
C ALA A 37 -31.15 -42.43 -4.43
N LEU A 38 -32.34 -41.85 -4.62
CA LEU A 38 -33.54 -42.61 -5.01
C LEU A 38 -33.39 -43.26 -6.39
N LEU A 39 -32.77 -42.58 -7.36
CA LEU A 39 -32.51 -43.14 -8.68
C LEU A 39 -31.59 -44.37 -8.59
N ALA A 40 -30.53 -44.27 -7.78
CA ALA A 40 -29.61 -45.39 -7.54
C ALA A 40 -30.33 -46.58 -6.88
N GLU A 41 -31.20 -46.34 -5.89
CA GLU A 41 -32.03 -47.38 -5.26
C GLU A 41 -32.94 -48.06 -6.29
N LYS A 42 -33.67 -47.30 -7.12
CA LYS A 42 -34.58 -47.86 -8.14
C LYS A 42 -33.83 -48.64 -9.21
N ARG A 43 -32.66 -48.16 -9.63
CA ARG A 43 -31.76 -48.89 -10.56
C ARG A 43 -31.32 -50.22 -9.96
N GLY A 44 -30.84 -50.24 -8.72
CA GLY A 44 -30.45 -51.48 -8.04
C GLY A 44 -31.62 -52.45 -7.83
N ALA A 45 -32.83 -51.94 -7.57
CA ALA A 45 -34.03 -52.78 -7.47
C ALA A 45 -34.44 -53.40 -8.82
N ALA A 46 -34.39 -52.63 -9.91
CA ALA A 46 -34.66 -53.13 -11.26
C ALA A 46 -33.62 -54.18 -11.69
N GLU A 47 -32.34 -53.94 -11.43
CA GLU A 47 -31.24 -54.87 -11.72
C GLU A 47 -31.42 -56.21 -10.99
N LYS A 48 -31.75 -56.17 -9.69
CA LYS A 48 -32.04 -57.39 -8.92
C LYS A 48 -33.22 -58.18 -9.49
N LEU A 49 -34.27 -57.50 -9.96
CA LEU A 49 -35.42 -58.16 -10.60
C LEU A 49 -35.05 -58.79 -11.94
N ALA A 50 -34.20 -58.13 -12.73
CA ALA A 50 -33.70 -58.65 -13.99
C ALA A 50 -32.84 -59.90 -13.78
N VAL A 51 -31.88 -59.85 -12.85
CA VAL A 51 -31.01 -60.99 -12.51
C VAL A 51 -31.81 -62.18 -11.96
N ALA A 52 -32.86 -61.92 -11.17
CA ALA A 52 -33.74 -62.96 -10.64
C ALA A 52 -34.71 -63.55 -11.68
N GLY A 53 -34.70 -63.09 -12.94
CA GLY A 53 -35.60 -63.56 -13.98
C GLY A 53 -37.07 -63.24 -13.71
N ALA A 54 -37.35 -62.09 -13.08
CA ALA A 54 -38.72 -61.68 -12.78
C ALA A 54 -39.58 -61.57 -14.05
N ALA A 55 -40.88 -61.84 -13.92
CA ALA A 55 -41.82 -61.69 -15.03
C ALA A 55 -41.78 -60.27 -15.64
N ASN A 56 -41.89 -60.18 -16.97
CA ASN A 56 -41.75 -58.93 -17.74
C ASN A 56 -42.60 -57.78 -17.18
N ALA A 57 -43.86 -58.04 -16.80
CA ALA A 57 -44.74 -57.01 -16.23
C ALA A 57 -44.26 -56.43 -14.89
N LYS A 58 -43.43 -57.15 -14.13
CA LYS A 58 -42.83 -56.66 -12.88
C LYS A 58 -41.58 -55.82 -13.17
N LEU A 59 -40.80 -56.25 -14.17
CA LEU A 59 -39.61 -55.52 -14.63
C LEU A 59 -40.00 -54.19 -15.29
N GLU A 60 -40.98 -54.18 -16.19
CA GLU A 60 -41.49 -52.96 -16.85
C GLU A 60 -41.98 -51.91 -15.84
N ARG A 61 -42.68 -52.33 -14.77
CA ARG A 61 -43.11 -51.40 -13.70
C ARG A 61 -41.94 -50.80 -12.94
N ALA A 62 -40.92 -51.60 -12.63
CA ALA A 62 -39.72 -51.12 -11.95
C ALA A 62 -38.93 -50.14 -12.82
N GLU A 63 -38.79 -50.43 -14.12
CA GLU A 63 -38.15 -49.53 -15.09
C GLU A 63 -38.94 -48.24 -15.30
N ALA A 64 -40.27 -48.30 -15.38
CA ALA A 64 -41.11 -47.11 -15.50
C ALA A 64 -40.94 -46.19 -14.27
N ALA A 65 -40.89 -46.76 -13.07
CA ALA A 65 -40.62 -46.01 -11.85
C ALA A 65 -39.20 -45.40 -11.84
N MET A 66 -38.20 -46.13 -12.32
CA MET A 66 -36.82 -45.63 -12.47
C MET A 66 -36.76 -44.45 -13.46
N ARG A 67 -37.36 -44.59 -14.66
CA ARG A 67 -37.40 -43.52 -15.68
C ARG A 67 -38.06 -42.25 -15.16
N ALA A 68 -39.13 -42.38 -14.35
CA ALA A 68 -39.80 -41.23 -13.76
C ALA A 68 -38.89 -40.45 -12.79
N VAL A 69 -38.07 -41.14 -11.99
CA VAL A 69 -37.09 -40.51 -11.11
C VAL A 69 -35.92 -39.92 -11.90
N GLU A 70 -35.48 -40.59 -12.96
CA GLU A 70 -34.43 -40.12 -13.86
C GLU A 70 -34.81 -38.80 -14.56
N GLU A 71 -36.01 -38.71 -15.12
CA GLU A 71 -36.50 -37.47 -15.74
C GLU A 71 -36.61 -36.33 -14.71
N ARG A 72 -37.06 -36.63 -13.48
CA ARG A 72 -37.07 -35.63 -12.40
C ARG A 72 -35.66 -35.17 -12.03
N ALA A 73 -34.69 -36.07 -11.92
CA ALA A 73 -33.30 -35.74 -11.65
C ALA A 73 -32.72 -34.87 -12.78
N LYS A 74 -33.04 -35.20 -14.04
CA LYS A 74 -32.66 -34.41 -15.21
C LYS A 74 -33.22 -32.99 -15.17
N THR A 75 -34.50 -32.82 -14.84
CA THR A 75 -35.10 -31.49 -14.65
C THR A 75 -34.41 -30.71 -13.53
N GLN A 76 -34.12 -31.35 -12.40
CA GLN A 76 -33.43 -30.71 -11.27
C GLN A 76 -31.99 -30.30 -11.60
N ARG A 77 -31.25 -31.12 -12.37
CA ARG A 77 -29.93 -30.77 -12.88
C ARG A 77 -29.96 -29.56 -13.80
N ALA A 78 -30.94 -29.49 -14.71
CA ALA A 78 -31.11 -28.34 -15.58
C ALA A 78 -31.41 -27.06 -14.79
N ALA A 79 -32.31 -27.13 -13.79
CA ALA A 79 -32.60 -25.99 -12.92
C ALA A 79 -31.37 -25.56 -12.08
N LEU A 80 -30.51 -26.50 -11.69
CA LEU A 80 -29.29 -26.19 -10.95
C LEU A 80 -28.26 -25.46 -11.81
N ALA A 81 -28.11 -25.89 -13.07
CA ALA A 81 -27.27 -25.19 -14.04
C ALA A 81 -27.75 -23.75 -14.29
N GLU A 82 -29.07 -23.53 -14.38
CA GLU A 82 -29.63 -22.18 -14.50
C GLU A 82 -29.37 -21.34 -13.25
N CYS A 83 -29.50 -21.91 -12.04
CA CYS A 83 -29.16 -21.23 -10.80
C CYS A 83 -27.66 -20.86 -10.74
N ASP A 84 -26.77 -21.74 -11.21
CA ASP A 84 -25.34 -21.48 -11.28
C ASP A 84 -25.02 -20.31 -12.22
N GLU A 85 -25.70 -20.20 -13.36
CA GLU A 85 -25.58 -19.05 -14.27
C GLU A 85 -26.10 -17.75 -13.62
N GLN A 86 -27.20 -17.81 -12.89
CA GLN A 86 -27.73 -16.67 -12.14
C GLN A 86 -26.77 -16.21 -11.02
N VAL A 87 -26.13 -17.15 -10.32
CA VAL A 87 -25.08 -16.83 -9.34
C VAL A 87 -23.91 -16.15 -10.03
N ALA A 88 -23.37 -16.73 -11.11
CA ALA A 88 -22.23 -16.18 -11.83
C ALA A 88 -22.51 -14.78 -12.42
N SER A 89 -23.73 -14.54 -12.94
CA SER A 89 -24.12 -13.20 -13.41
C SER A 89 -24.24 -12.18 -12.27
N THR A 90 -24.76 -12.59 -11.11
CA THR A 90 -24.84 -11.71 -9.93
C THR A 90 -23.45 -11.39 -9.37
N GLU A 91 -22.53 -12.34 -9.37
CA GLU A 91 -21.13 -12.13 -8.97
C GLU A 91 -20.41 -11.13 -9.89
N ARG A 92 -20.62 -11.23 -11.20
CA ARG A 92 -20.09 -10.24 -12.16
C ARG A 92 -20.66 -8.85 -11.89
N ALA A 93 -21.97 -8.73 -11.70
CA ALA A 93 -22.61 -7.46 -11.38
C ALA A 93 -22.11 -6.86 -10.06
N LEU A 94 -21.84 -7.69 -9.05
CA LEU A 94 -21.24 -7.26 -7.79
C LEU A 94 -19.82 -6.71 -8.01
N ALA A 95 -19.00 -7.42 -8.78
CA ALA A 95 -17.64 -6.98 -9.10
C ALA A 95 -17.65 -5.64 -9.87
N ASP A 96 -18.54 -5.49 -10.84
CA ASP A 96 -18.69 -4.25 -11.60
C ASP A 96 -19.15 -3.08 -10.71
N ALA A 97 -20.10 -3.33 -9.80
CA ALA A 97 -20.57 -2.34 -8.85
C ALA A 97 -19.47 -1.91 -7.87
N ALA A 98 -18.66 -2.86 -7.39
CA ALA A 98 -17.51 -2.57 -6.53
C ALA A 98 -16.47 -1.73 -7.28
N ALA A 99 -16.12 -2.12 -8.50
CA ALA A 99 -15.18 -1.37 -9.35
C ALA A 99 -15.69 0.04 -9.68
N GLN A 100 -17.00 0.22 -9.88
CA GLN A 100 -17.59 1.55 -10.07
C GLN A 100 -17.53 2.37 -8.78
N ARG A 101 -17.81 1.79 -7.62
CA ARG A 101 -17.71 2.47 -6.33
C ARG A 101 -16.29 2.97 -6.09
N ASP A 102 -15.30 2.14 -6.32
CA ASP A 102 -13.90 2.49 -6.08
C ASP A 102 -13.43 3.61 -7.05
N ARG A 103 -13.87 3.58 -8.31
CA ARG A 103 -13.67 4.69 -9.26
C ARG A 103 -14.35 5.99 -8.83
N ASN A 104 -15.55 5.91 -8.26
CA ASN A 104 -16.24 7.08 -7.74
C ASN A 104 -15.48 7.69 -6.56
N LEU A 105 -15.03 6.87 -5.60
CA LEU A 105 -14.21 7.34 -4.48
C LEU A 105 -12.92 8.01 -4.95
N ALA A 106 -12.27 7.45 -5.97
CA ALA A 106 -11.08 8.05 -6.57
C ALA A 106 -11.37 9.42 -7.19
N ALA A 107 -12.44 9.52 -7.96
CA ALA A 107 -12.86 10.78 -8.57
C ALA A 107 -13.25 11.84 -7.53
N ASP A 108 -13.96 11.44 -6.46
CA ASP A 108 -14.33 12.34 -5.36
C ASP A 108 -13.08 12.90 -4.66
N GLY A 109 -12.03 12.08 -4.48
CA GLY A 109 -10.74 12.53 -3.96
C GLY A 109 -10.04 13.56 -4.86
N ILE A 110 -10.08 13.39 -6.18
CA ILE A 110 -9.53 14.35 -7.15
C ILE A 110 -10.32 15.67 -7.10
N GLU A 111 -11.65 15.60 -7.01
CA GLU A 111 -12.50 16.79 -6.89
C GLU A 111 -12.27 17.52 -5.56
N ALA A 112 -12.06 16.79 -4.47
CA ALA A 112 -11.72 17.38 -3.19
C ALA A 112 -10.39 18.16 -3.26
N LEU A 113 -9.39 17.65 -3.99
CA LEU A 113 -8.13 18.38 -4.22
C LEU A 113 -8.36 19.69 -5.00
N ALA A 114 -9.14 19.66 -6.08
CA ALA A 114 -9.50 20.86 -6.83
C ALA A 114 -10.22 21.88 -5.93
N GLY A 115 -11.18 21.41 -5.12
CA GLY A 115 -11.89 22.25 -4.16
C GLY A 115 -10.96 22.86 -3.09
N ALA A 116 -9.96 22.11 -2.62
CA ALA A 116 -8.98 22.61 -1.66
C ALA A 116 -8.10 23.73 -2.25
N ILE A 117 -7.68 23.60 -3.52
CA ILE A 117 -6.93 24.64 -4.24
C ILE A 117 -7.78 25.91 -4.36
N GLU A 118 -9.04 25.78 -4.78
CA GLU A 118 -9.96 26.92 -4.91
C GLU A 118 -10.26 27.62 -3.59
N GLN A 119 -10.31 26.89 -2.48
CA GLN A 119 -10.48 27.48 -1.15
C GLN A 119 -9.23 28.23 -0.67
N ALA A 120 -8.04 27.82 -1.11
CA ALA A 120 -6.78 28.45 -0.75
C ALA A 120 -6.49 29.70 -1.60
N LEU A 121 -6.92 29.71 -2.87
CA LEU A 121 -6.56 30.72 -3.85
C LEU A 121 -6.92 32.18 -3.44
N PRO A 122 -8.11 32.46 -2.86
CA PRO A 122 -8.46 33.82 -2.45
C PRO A 122 -7.54 34.38 -1.35
N LYS A 123 -7.00 33.52 -0.47
CA LYS A 123 -6.09 33.94 0.59
C LYS A 123 -4.74 34.37 0.01
N PHE A 124 -4.23 33.61 -0.95
CA PHE A 124 -3.03 33.97 -1.69
C PHE A 124 -3.25 35.28 -2.46
N GLU A 125 -4.37 35.40 -3.18
CA GLU A 125 -4.69 36.59 -3.97
C GLU A 125 -4.75 37.85 -3.09
N ALA A 126 -5.45 37.79 -1.96
CA ALA A 126 -5.56 38.89 -1.01
C ALA A 126 -4.19 39.28 -0.42
N GLY A 127 -3.37 38.30 -0.03
CA GLY A 127 -2.04 38.53 0.51
C GLY A 127 -1.09 39.19 -0.50
N ALA A 128 -1.04 38.66 -1.73
CA ALA A 128 -0.25 39.22 -2.82
C ALA A 128 -0.73 40.63 -3.20
N GLY A 129 -2.05 40.84 -3.27
CA GLY A 129 -2.65 42.15 -3.50
C GLY A 129 -2.30 43.18 -2.43
N ALA A 130 -2.27 42.78 -1.15
CA ALA A 130 -1.87 43.65 -0.05
C ALA A 130 -0.41 44.10 -0.14
N LEU A 131 0.51 43.20 -0.54
CA LEU A 131 1.92 43.54 -0.76
C LEU A 131 2.09 44.55 -1.90
N VAL A 132 1.38 44.38 -3.00
CA VAL A 132 1.38 45.34 -4.12
C VAL A 132 0.80 46.68 -3.67
N GLY A 133 -0.35 46.64 -2.99
CA GLY A 133 -1.03 47.82 -2.45
C GLY A 133 -0.12 48.67 -1.55
N ALA A 134 0.57 48.05 -0.61
CA ALA A 134 1.47 48.74 0.32
C ALA A 134 2.56 49.55 -0.38
N VAL A 135 3.12 49.04 -1.48
CA VAL A 135 4.11 49.77 -2.29
C VAL A 135 3.45 50.89 -3.10
N THR A 136 2.32 50.60 -3.75
CA THR A 136 1.65 51.57 -4.66
C THR A 136 1.01 52.76 -3.94
N THR A 137 0.59 52.60 -2.69
CA THR A 137 -0.03 53.66 -1.88
C THR A 137 1.00 54.46 -1.05
N SER A 138 2.26 54.01 -1.02
CA SER A 138 3.33 54.72 -0.31
C SER A 138 3.64 56.07 -0.96
N ALA A 139 3.71 57.13 -0.14
CA ALA A 139 4.18 58.44 -0.58
C ALA A 139 5.70 58.47 -0.85
N ALA A 140 6.44 57.52 -0.30
CA ALA A 140 7.86 57.34 -0.56
C ALA A 140 8.06 56.42 -1.77
N SER A 141 8.72 56.93 -2.81
CA SER A 141 9.07 56.16 -4.02
C SER A 141 10.50 55.65 -3.93
N MET A 142 10.63 54.32 -3.85
CA MET A 142 11.91 53.61 -3.93
C MET A 142 11.87 52.66 -5.11
N VAL A 143 12.86 52.72 -5.99
CA VAL A 143 12.90 51.94 -7.24
C VAL A 143 12.88 50.44 -6.94
N GLU A 144 13.56 50.02 -5.88
CA GLU A 144 13.61 48.64 -5.40
C GLU A 144 12.23 48.14 -4.96
N ALA A 145 11.46 48.97 -4.25
CA ALA A 145 10.11 48.64 -3.82
C ALA A 145 9.16 48.48 -5.01
N THR A 146 9.25 49.38 -6.00
CA THR A 146 8.48 49.30 -7.25
C THR A 146 8.83 48.06 -8.08
N ARG A 147 10.11 47.67 -8.11
CA ARG A 147 10.53 46.43 -8.77
C ARG A 147 9.96 45.21 -8.05
N PHE A 148 10.04 45.19 -6.72
CA PHE A 148 9.45 44.13 -5.89
C PHE A 148 7.95 43.99 -6.14
N SER A 149 7.17 45.08 -6.10
CA SER A 149 5.72 45.00 -6.34
C SER A 149 5.37 44.51 -7.74
N THR A 150 6.14 44.91 -8.76
CA THR A 150 5.98 44.42 -10.14
C THR A 150 6.23 42.91 -10.22
N SER A 151 7.25 42.40 -9.55
CA SER A 151 7.53 40.97 -9.47
C SER A 151 6.43 40.20 -8.73
N VAL A 152 5.94 40.73 -7.60
CA VAL A 152 4.82 40.12 -6.86
C VAL A 152 3.55 40.06 -7.71
N GLU A 153 3.23 41.14 -8.44
CA GLU A 153 2.06 41.17 -9.33
C GLU A 153 2.18 40.19 -10.49
N ALA A 154 3.38 39.99 -11.05
CA ALA A 154 3.62 38.99 -12.09
C ALA A 154 3.39 37.57 -11.57
N VAL A 155 3.99 37.23 -10.42
CA VAL A 155 3.82 35.93 -9.76
C VAL A 155 2.36 35.70 -9.37
N ARG A 156 1.67 36.74 -8.88
CA ARG A 156 0.25 36.67 -8.53
C ARG A 156 -0.59 36.23 -9.74
N ARG A 157 -0.40 36.85 -10.91
CA ARG A 157 -1.14 36.50 -12.13
C ARG A 157 -0.80 35.10 -12.63
N GLU A 158 0.47 34.72 -12.58
CA GLU A 158 0.91 33.39 -13.00
C GLU A 158 0.30 32.30 -12.13
N ILE A 159 0.33 32.45 -10.81
CA ILE A 159 -0.25 31.49 -9.87
C ILE A 159 -1.77 31.39 -10.06
N LEU A 160 -2.49 32.50 -10.25
CA LEU A 160 -3.93 32.47 -10.53
C LEU A 160 -4.25 31.69 -11.82
N ALA A 161 -3.53 31.99 -12.91
CA ALA A 161 -3.71 31.29 -14.18
C ALA A 161 -3.35 29.79 -14.09
N ALA A 162 -2.28 29.45 -13.36
CA ALA A 162 -1.88 28.06 -13.13
C ALA A 162 -2.90 27.31 -12.28
N ALA A 163 -3.47 27.94 -11.25
CA ALA A 163 -4.50 27.34 -10.41
C ALA A 163 -5.78 27.04 -11.22
N ASP A 164 -6.22 27.95 -12.08
CA ASP A 164 -7.36 27.73 -12.97
C ASP A 164 -7.14 26.53 -13.89
N LEU A 165 -5.95 26.44 -14.52
CA LEU A 165 -5.59 25.32 -15.38
C LEU A 165 -5.56 23.99 -14.62
N ILE A 166 -4.92 23.94 -13.46
CA ILE A 166 -4.82 22.73 -12.64
C ILE A 166 -6.20 22.28 -12.18
N CYS A 167 -7.06 23.19 -11.72
CA CYS A 167 -8.42 22.86 -11.31
C CYS A 167 -9.25 22.31 -12.47
N TRP A 168 -9.08 22.83 -13.69
CA TRP A 168 -9.72 22.29 -14.89
C TRP A 168 -9.23 20.87 -15.23
N GLU A 169 -7.92 20.64 -15.19
CA GLU A 169 -7.32 19.32 -15.42
C GLU A 169 -7.77 18.28 -14.39
N LEU A 170 -7.78 18.66 -13.10
CA LEU A 170 -8.23 17.79 -12.01
C LEU A 170 -9.69 17.38 -12.20
N ARG A 171 -10.59 18.33 -12.51
CA ARG A 171 -12.00 17.99 -12.80
C ARG A 171 -12.15 17.09 -14.03
N SER A 172 -11.39 17.38 -15.08
CA SER A 172 -11.37 16.54 -16.29
C SER A 172 -10.84 15.13 -16.00
N ALA A 173 -9.86 14.99 -15.10
CA ALA A 173 -9.36 13.72 -14.60
C ALA A 173 -10.41 12.98 -13.75
N ALA A 174 -11.14 13.66 -12.87
CA ALA A 174 -12.21 13.07 -12.07
C ALA A 174 -13.31 12.47 -12.96
N VAL A 175 -13.77 13.20 -13.99
CA VAL A 175 -14.77 12.71 -14.95
C VAL A 175 -14.25 11.47 -15.70
N ARG A 176 -13.01 11.50 -16.20
CA ARG A 176 -12.40 10.33 -16.88
C ARG A 176 -12.25 9.12 -15.95
N THR A 177 -11.97 9.37 -14.67
CA THR A 177 -11.85 8.32 -13.64
C THR A 177 -13.19 7.64 -13.41
N ARG A 178 -14.29 8.40 -13.22
CA ARG A 178 -15.64 7.83 -13.07
C ARG A 178 -16.06 7.00 -14.30
N ALA A 179 -15.68 7.46 -15.50
CA ALA A 179 -15.94 6.75 -16.75
C ALA A 179 -15.10 5.46 -16.92
N GLY A 180 -14.08 5.24 -16.08
CA GLY A 180 -13.17 4.08 -16.22
C GLY A 180 -12.11 4.26 -17.31
N ASN A 181 -11.88 5.48 -17.78
CA ASN A 181 -10.91 5.78 -18.84
C ASN A 181 -9.55 6.21 -18.29
N ALA A 182 -9.41 6.30 -16.97
CA ALA A 182 -8.17 6.68 -16.30
C ALA A 182 -7.87 5.69 -15.15
N ASN A 183 -6.66 5.13 -15.16
CA ASN A 183 -6.12 4.37 -14.04
C ASN A 183 -5.52 5.36 -13.03
N VAL A 184 -6.37 6.05 -12.29
CA VAL A 184 -5.91 6.79 -11.12
C VAL A 184 -5.84 5.80 -9.97
N ALA A 185 -4.64 5.32 -9.69
CA ALA A 185 -4.38 4.70 -8.40
C ALA A 185 -4.57 5.80 -7.35
N LEU A 186 -5.64 5.71 -6.55
CA LEU A 186 -5.62 6.36 -5.25
C LEU A 186 -4.39 5.83 -4.55
N SER A 187 -3.37 6.67 -4.37
CA SER A 187 -2.38 6.40 -3.34
C SER A 187 -3.20 6.19 -2.08
N ALA A 188 -3.01 5.05 -1.43
CA ALA A 188 -3.58 4.82 -0.10
C ALA A 188 -3.34 6.09 0.71
N VAL A 189 -4.33 6.47 1.54
CA VAL A 189 -4.16 7.44 2.62
C VAL A 189 -2.72 7.32 3.07
N LEU A 190 -1.94 8.40 2.97
CA LEU A 190 -0.61 8.45 3.58
C LEU A 190 -0.83 7.94 5.01
N GLU A 191 -0.52 6.66 5.24
CA GLU A 191 -0.38 6.17 6.60
C GLU A 191 0.55 7.18 7.24
N PRO A 192 0.19 7.72 8.43
CA PRO A 192 1.04 8.68 9.10
C PRO A 192 2.44 8.09 9.03
N GLU A 193 3.37 8.82 8.40
CA GLU A 193 4.75 8.36 8.19
C GLU A 193 5.15 7.62 9.46
N GLN A 194 5.32 6.30 9.35
CA GLN A 194 5.95 5.53 10.41
C GLN A 194 7.17 6.35 10.80
N PRO A 195 7.33 6.73 12.09
CA PRO A 195 8.36 7.66 12.48
C PRO A 195 9.65 7.15 11.87
N GLN A 196 10.18 7.92 10.91
CA GLN A 196 11.39 7.58 10.19
C GLN A 196 12.40 7.19 11.25
N SER A 197 12.84 5.92 11.23
CA SER A 197 13.81 5.38 12.19
C SER A 197 14.91 6.42 12.35
N ALA A 198 15.04 6.98 13.56
CA ALA A 198 15.83 8.17 13.85
C ALA A 198 17.07 8.22 12.97
N GLU A 199 17.16 9.24 12.10
CA GLU A 199 18.30 9.42 11.21
C GLU A 199 19.57 9.47 12.08
N ILE A 200 20.30 8.36 12.14
CA ILE A 200 21.50 8.24 12.96
C ILE A 200 22.49 9.23 12.37
N GLU A 201 22.75 10.32 13.12
CA GLU A 201 23.64 11.37 12.67
C GLU A 201 25.07 10.81 12.57
N ARG A 202 25.63 10.81 11.35
CA ARG A 202 26.94 10.25 11.04
C ARG A 202 27.96 11.35 10.81
N GLN A 203 29.18 11.14 11.30
CA GLN A 203 30.32 11.98 10.98
C GLN A 203 31.29 11.19 10.12
N LEU A 204 31.73 11.80 9.02
CA LEU A 204 32.75 11.21 8.14
C LEU A 204 34.12 11.24 8.83
N ILE A 205 34.72 10.07 9.00
CA ILE A 205 36.00 9.85 9.68
C ILE A 205 36.87 8.87 8.89
N TYR A 206 38.15 8.79 9.26
CA TYR A 206 39.08 7.85 8.67
C TYR A 206 39.43 6.75 9.67
N THR A 207 39.31 5.48 9.27
CA THR A 207 39.63 4.33 10.12
C THR A 207 41.13 4.07 10.14
N LEU A 208 41.69 3.79 11.32
CA LEU A 208 43.09 3.39 11.48
C LEU A 208 43.21 1.87 11.69
N ASN A 209 42.15 1.22 12.17
CA ASN A 209 42.03 -0.22 12.38
C ASN A 209 40.70 -0.73 11.80
N PRO A 210 40.53 -2.04 11.57
CA PRO A 210 39.25 -2.62 11.21
C PRO A 210 38.23 -2.48 12.34
N LEU A 211 37.01 -2.06 12.03
CA LEU A 211 35.97 -1.72 13.01
C LEU A 211 34.70 -2.55 12.79
N LEU A 212 34.01 -2.84 13.88
CA LEU A 212 32.71 -3.49 13.93
C LEU A 212 31.77 -2.72 14.88
N TRP A 213 30.52 -2.53 14.46
CA TRP A 213 29.45 -1.99 15.32
C TRP A 213 28.07 -2.41 14.82
N ARG A 214 27.05 -2.25 15.64
CA ARG A 214 25.65 -2.55 15.34
C ARG A 214 24.89 -1.26 15.07
N GLU A 215 24.21 -1.22 13.94
CA GLU A 215 23.43 -0.07 13.51
C GLU A 215 22.11 -0.54 12.92
N ALA A 216 20.98 -0.06 13.47
CA ALA A 216 19.63 -0.42 13.02
C ALA A 216 19.36 -1.95 12.94
N GLY A 217 20.00 -2.75 13.80
CA GLY A 217 19.87 -4.21 13.81
C GLY A 217 20.84 -4.96 12.90
N GLU A 218 21.64 -4.25 12.09
CA GLU A 218 22.66 -4.82 11.23
C GLU A 218 24.07 -4.65 11.82
N VAL A 219 24.93 -5.66 11.65
CA VAL A 219 26.35 -5.58 12.04
C VAL A 219 27.14 -4.99 10.87
N ARG A 220 27.70 -3.80 11.06
CA ARG A 220 28.59 -3.15 10.09
C ARG A 220 30.03 -3.49 10.37
N ARG A 221 30.78 -3.76 9.31
CA ARG A 221 32.23 -4.03 9.34
C ARG A 221 32.93 -3.14 8.34
N VAL A 222 34.01 -2.50 8.76
CA VAL A 222 34.77 -1.57 7.92
C VAL A 222 36.26 -1.84 8.07
N PRO A 223 37.02 -1.85 6.96
CA PRO A 223 38.44 -2.17 7.03
C PRO A 223 39.25 -1.00 7.59
N ALA A 224 40.52 -1.25 7.91
CA ALA A 224 41.46 -0.18 8.21
C ALA A 224 41.69 0.70 6.98
N PHE A 225 42.05 1.96 7.22
CA PHE A 225 42.42 2.95 6.19
C PHE A 225 41.29 3.29 5.20
N ALA A 226 40.04 3.32 5.70
CA ALA A 226 38.85 3.61 4.92
C ALA A 226 38.10 4.85 5.44
N LEU A 227 37.42 5.54 4.52
CA LEU A 227 36.47 6.61 4.86
C LEU A 227 35.12 6.00 5.23
N VAL A 228 34.63 6.30 6.43
CA VAL A 228 33.36 5.79 6.95
C VAL A 228 32.55 6.89 7.62
N GLY A 229 31.23 6.85 7.43
CA GLY A 229 30.30 7.63 8.25
C GLY A 229 30.01 6.90 9.55
N LEU A 230 30.72 7.24 10.63
CA LEU A 230 30.53 6.61 11.93
C LEU A 230 29.40 7.32 12.70
N PRO A 231 28.50 6.58 13.37
CA PRO A 231 27.50 7.17 14.28
C PRO A 231 28.16 8.07 15.33
N LYS A 232 27.63 9.28 15.52
CA LYS A 232 28.21 10.24 16.48
C LYS A 232 28.32 9.71 17.92
N GLY A 233 27.43 8.80 18.33
CA GLY A 233 27.49 8.18 19.65
C GLY A 233 28.76 7.33 19.89
N LEU A 234 29.29 6.70 18.85
CA LEU A 234 30.48 5.82 18.93
C LEU A 234 31.79 6.58 18.67
N LEU A 235 31.70 7.83 18.18
CA LEU A 235 32.86 8.64 17.82
C LEU A 235 33.81 8.94 19.00
N PRO A 236 33.34 9.30 20.21
CA PRO A 236 34.24 9.59 21.34
C PRO A 236 35.09 8.38 21.73
N ALA A 237 34.46 7.20 21.82
CA ALA A 237 35.11 5.95 22.16
C ALA A 237 36.17 5.58 21.11
N ALA A 238 35.81 5.65 19.82
CA ALA A 238 36.71 5.34 18.72
C ALA A 238 37.92 6.30 18.65
N LEU A 239 37.73 7.61 18.92
CA LEU A 239 38.82 8.61 18.93
C LEU A 239 39.74 8.43 20.14
N ARG A 240 39.18 8.20 21.32
CA ARG A 240 39.95 8.04 22.57
C ARG A 240 40.92 6.86 22.48
N HIS A 241 40.47 5.77 21.88
CA HIS A 241 41.27 4.57 21.68
C HIS A 241 42.11 4.60 20.38
N GLN A 242 42.13 5.73 19.67
CA GLN A 242 42.93 5.95 18.45
C GLN A 242 42.65 4.92 17.34
N HIS A 243 41.41 4.41 17.28
CA HIS A 243 40.99 3.51 16.21
C HIS A 243 40.50 4.26 14.98
N VAL A 244 40.15 5.53 15.14
CA VAL A 244 39.76 6.46 14.08
C VAL A 244 40.42 7.82 14.30
N ASP A 245 40.45 8.65 13.26
CA ASP A 245 40.94 10.02 13.36
C ASP A 245 40.16 10.94 12.41
N HIS A 246 40.21 12.24 12.66
CA HIS A 246 39.53 13.25 11.86
C HIS A 246 40.24 13.47 10.52
N LEU A 247 39.48 13.82 9.49
CA LEU A 247 40.00 14.01 8.12
C LEU A 247 41.04 15.13 8.00
N ASN A 248 41.00 16.09 8.91
CA ASN A 248 41.94 17.21 8.97
C ASN A 248 43.24 16.87 9.71
N ALA A 249 43.37 15.68 10.31
CA ALA A 249 44.60 15.27 10.97
C ALA A 249 45.72 15.05 9.95
N ARG A 250 46.91 15.60 10.22
CA ARG A 250 48.09 15.47 9.34
C ARG A 250 48.47 14.01 9.08
N ARG A 251 48.28 13.15 10.08
CA ARG A 251 48.47 11.70 10.00
C ARG A 251 47.51 11.08 8.98
N VAL A 252 46.23 11.45 9.01
CA VAL A 252 45.22 10.97 8.06
C VAL A 252 45.53 11.41 6.63
N GLN A 253 45.94 12.66 6.41
CA GLN A 253 46.33 13.12 5.07
C GLN A 253 47.49 12.31 4.47
N THR A 254 48.45 11.92 5.33
CA THR A 254 49.58 11.08 4.92
C THR A 254 49.11 9.65 4.63
N LEU A 255 48.26 9.08 5.49
CA LEU A 255 47.72 7.73 5.29
C LEU A 255 46.81 7.64 4.05
N MET A 256 45.98 8.64 3.78
CA MET A 256 45.16 8.72 2.57
C MET A 256 46.01 8.79 1.30
N HIS A 257 47.18 9.42 1.35
CA HIS A 257 48.12 9.45 0.23
C HIS A 257 48.77 8.09 -0.02
N VAL A 258 49.04 7.31 1.03
CA VAL A 258 49.72 6.00 0.97
C VAL A 258 48.75 4.85 0.66
N HIS A 259 47.58 4.83 1.30
CA HIS A 259 46.62 3.73 1.26
C HIS A 259 45.36 4.04 0.41
N GLY A 260 45.19 5.30 -0.01
CA GLY A 260 44.03 5.74 -0.76
C GLY A 260 42.83 6.13 0.13
N SER A 261 41.78 6.61 -0.53
CA SER A 261 40.50 7.04 0.07
C SER A 261 39.33 6.12 -0.29
N GLY A 262 39.60 4.99 -0.93
CA GLY A 262 38.58 4.08 -1.45
C GLY A 262 37.76 3.42 -0.34
N ARG A 263 36.45 3.31 -0.56
CA ARG A 263 35.60 2.33 0.12
C ARG A 263 36.14 0.95 -0.28
N SER A 264 36.95 0.35 0.57
CA SER A 264 37.40 -1.03 0.33
C SER A 264 36.23 -1.95 0.64
N ASP A 265 35.57 -2.45 -0.41
CA ASP A 265 34.59 -3.55 -0.34
C ASP A 265 35.30 -4.90 -0.11
N GLY A 266 36.27 -4.93 0.80
CA GLY A 266 36.94 -6.17 1.22
C GLY A 266 36.08 -6.85 2.27
N GLU A 267 35.62 -8.08 2.01
CA GLU A 267 34.98 -8.91 3.03
C GLU A 267 35.97 -9.18 4.17
N ILE A 268 35.74 -8.53 5.32
CA ILE A 268 36.49 -8.78 6.54
C ILE A 268 35.92 -10.04 7.17
N SER A 269 36.78 -11.03 7.37
CA SER A 269 36.42 -12.26 8.07
C SER A 269 35.92 -11.94 9.49
N PRO A 270 34.84 -12.57 9.98
CA PRO A 270 34.37 -12.38 11.34
C PRO A 270 35.38 -12.79 12.42
N ASP A 271 36.39 -13.59 12.05
CA ASP A 271 37.45 -14.08 12.95
C ASP A 271 38.77 -13.30 12.80
N ASP A 272 38.76 -12.09 12.24
CA ASP A 272 39.97 -11.25 12.16
C ASP A 272 40.41 -10.83 13.58
N PRO A 273 41.61 -11.25 14.06
CA PRO A 273 42.09 -10.93 15.41
C PRO A 273 42.33 -9.43 15.63
N HIS A 274 42.33 -8.61 14.58
CA HIS A 274 42.49 -7.16 14.64
C HIS A 274 41.17 -6.38 14.56
N LEU A 275 40.02 -7.06 14.50
CA LEU A 275 38.71 -6.43 14.44
C LEU A 275 38.31 -5.84 15.80
N VAL A 276 38.02 -4.53 15.83
CA VAL A 276 37.64 -3.81 17.04
C VAL A 276 36.11 -3.65 17.10
N ASP A 277 35.48 -4.19 18.13
CA ASP A 277 34.06 -3.97 18.43
C ASP A 277 33.86 -2.64 19.19
N LEU A 278 33.28 -1.65 18.51
CA LEU A 278 33.06 -0.32 19.07
C LEU A 278 31.89 -0.28 20.07
N ASP A 279 30.92 -1.18 19.97
CA ASP A 279 29.80 -1.22 20.92
C ASP A 279 30.26 -1.78 22.25
N ALA A 280 31.07 -2.84 22.23
CA ALA A 280 31.71 -3.38 23.44
C ALA A 280 32.63 -2.34 24.08
N LEU A 281 33.40 -1.60 23.28
CA LEU A 281 34.31 -0.57 23.75
C LEU A 281 33.55 0.63 24.35
N ALA A 282 32.42 1.03 23.78
CA ALA A 282 31.58 2.10 24.33
C ALA A 282 30.81 1.66 25.59
N ALA A 283 30.41 0.38 25.69
CA ALA A 283 29.77 -0.17 26.88
C ALA A 283 30.74 -0.21 28.08
N ASP A 284 31.98 -0.68 27.86
CA ASP A 284 33.05 -0.68 28.88
C ASP A 284 33.38 0.74 29.41
N GLU A 285 33.21 1.77 28.57
CA GLU A 285 33.41 3.16 28.99
C GLU A 285 32.25 3.69 29.85
N THR A 286 31.03 3.25 29.57
CA THR A 286 29.84 3.64 30.34
C THR A 286 29.91 3.05 31.75
N ASP A 287 30.27 1.78 31.86
CA ASP A 287 30.46 1.08 33.14
C ASP A 287 31.63 1.66 33.97
N ARG A 288 32.73 2.07 33.33
CA ARG A 288 33.86 2.72 34.01
C ARG A 288 33.58 4.16 34.43
N ALA A 289 32.74 4.89 33.70
CA ALA A 289 32.31 6.23 34.08
C ALA A 289 31.36 6.18 35.29
N GLU A 290 30.46 5.20 35.36
CA GLU A 290 29.57 5.00 36.53
C GLU A 290 30.33 4.51 37.77
N ALA A 291 31.33 3.64 37.62
CA ALA A 291 32.16 3.16 38.73
C ALA A 291 33.07 4.23 39.37
N ASN A 292 33.34 5.35 38.67
CA ASN A 292 34.17 6.45 39.17
C ASN A 292 33.36 7.58 39.84
N VAL A 293 32.03 7.43 39.91
CA VAL A 293 31.09 8.40 40.52
C VAL A 293 30.52 7.87 41.86
N ALA A 294 30.89 6.66 42.27
CA ALA A 294 30.49 6.04 43.54
C ALA A 294 31.50 6.29 44.68
#